data_AF-A0A920LSH0-F1
#
_entry.id   AF-A0A920LSH0-F1
#
_cell.length_a   1.000
_cell.length_b   1.000
_cell.length_c   1.000
_cell.angle_alpha   90.00
_cell.angle_beta   90.00
_cell.angle_gamma   90.00
#
_symmetry.space_group_name_H-M   'P 1'
#
loop_
_entity.id
_entity.type
_entity.pdbx_description
1 polymer ?
#
loop_
_entity_poly.entity_id
_entity_poly.type
_entity_poly.pdbx_seq_one_letter_code
_entity_poly.pdbx_strand_id
1 'polypeptide(L)'
;MESPSHPYTIGLLRSVPRMDKKRGGRLATIEGLPPNLMAPPSGCRFKPRCPMAADTCDSSPELKERSKGKNHFTACFYSDDANKKGASIYVSDKDKFQTN
;
A
#
# COMPACT_ATOMS: atom_id res chain seq x y z
N MET A 1 -14.44 2.97 -3.20
CA MET A 1 -13.52 2.74 -2.07
C MET A 1 -12.89 4.06 -1.69
N GLU A 2 -13.44 4.76 -0.70
CA GLU A 2 -13.03 6.13 -0.35
C GLU A 2 -11.85 6.16 0.65
N SER A 3 -11.49 5.03 1.26
CA SER A 3 -10.45 4.98 2.30
C SER A 3 -9.75 3.62 2.30
N PRO A 4 -8.76 3.39 1.42
CA PRO A 4 -8.01 2.14 1.38
C PRO A 4 -7.18 1.96 2.65
N SER A 5 -7.29 0.80 3.30
CA SER A 5 -6.60 0.49 4.56
C SER A 5 -5.48 -0.54 4.41
N HIS A 6 -5.11 -0.89 3.17
CA HIS A 6 -3.99 -1.80 2.90
C HIS A 6 -2.95 -1.10 2.02
N PRO A 7 -1.65 -1.15 2.37
CA PRO A 7 -0.59 -0.53 1.58
C PRO A 7 -0.65 -0.89 0.08
N TYR A 8 -0.77 -2.17 -0.26
CA TYR A 8 -0.97 -2.61 -1.65
C TYR A 8 -2.09 -1.88 -2.39
N THR A 9 -3.29 -1.78 -1.80
CA THR A 9 -4.43 -1.09 -2.40
C THR A 9 -4.16 0.40 -2.57
N ILE A 10 -3.52 1.03 -1.58
CA ILE A 10 -3.10 2.44 -1.65
C ILE A 10 -2.14 2.64 -2.83
N GLY A 11 -1.10 1.82 -2.94
CA GLY A 11 -0.11 1.91 -4.01
C GLY A 11 -0.70 1.66 -5.39
N LEU A 12 -1.61 0.70 -5.51
CA LEU A 12 -2.33 0.42 -6.75
C LEU A 12 -3.16 1.62 -7.20
N LEU A 13 -3.94 2.21 -6.29
CA LEU A 13 -4.72 3.42 -6.58
C LEU A 13 -3.85 4.62 -6.98
N ARG A 14 -2.61 4.71 -6.48
CA ARG A 14 -1.65 5.74 -6.92
C ARG A 14 -0.98 5.43 -8.26
N SER A 15 -0.91 4.16 -8.65
CA SER A 15 -0.32 3.72 -9.92
C SER A 15 -1.26 3.94 -11.11
N VAL A 16 -2.52 4.29 -10.87
CA VAL A 16 -3.51 4.59 -11.92
C VAL A 16 -3.40 6.06 -12.34
N PRO A 17 -3.21 6.35 -13.64
CA PRO A 17 -3.22 7.72 -14.17
C PRO A 17 -4.58 8.40 -13.91
N ARG A 18 -4.54 9.60 -13.33
CA ARG A 18 -5.73 10.41 -13.11
C ARG A 18 -5.97 11.33 -14.31
N MET A 19 -7.17 11.24 -14.93
CA MET A 19 -7.54 12.07 -16.09
C MET A 19 -7.68 13.55 -15.76
N ASP A 20 -7.97 13.88 -14.49
CA ASP A 20 -8.13 15.25 -14.00
C ASP A 20 -6.81 15.96 -13.70
N LYS A 21 -5.67 15.26 -13.76
CA LYS A 21 -4.34 15.87 -13.56
C LYS A 21 -3.65 16.13 -14.89
N LYS A 22 -2.95 17.27 -14.99
CA LYS A 22 -2.06 17.56 -16.13
C LYS A 22 -1.12 16.38 -16.37
N ARG A 23 -1.08 15.88 -17.61
CA ARG A 23 -0.10 14.88 -18.06
C ARG A 23 1.30 15.38 -17.73
N GLY A 24 2.08 14.61 -16.96
CA GLY A 24 3.47 14.95 -16.64
C GLY A 24 3.92 14.62 -15.20
N GLY A 25 2.99 14.40 -14.26
CA GLY A 25 3.36 13.89 -12.92
C GLY A 25 3.79 12.43 -12.97
N ARG A 26 4.92 12.08 -12.32
CA ARG A 26 5.33 10.68 -12.16
C ARG A 26 4.35 9.94 -11.25
N LEU A 27 3.94 8.74 -11.66
CA LEU A 27 3.09 7.88 -10.85
C LEU A 27 3.93 7.25 -9.74
N ALA A 28 3.33 7.10 -8.55
CA ALA A 28 3.97 6.34 -7.48
C ALA A 28 4.08 4.89 -7.94
N THR A 29 5.26 4.29 -7.79
CA THR A 29 5.51 2.91 -8.18
C THR A 29 5.65 2.06 -6.92
N ILE A 30 5.03 0.89 -6.89
CA ILE A 30 5.30 -0.10 -5.85
C ILE A 30 6.58 -0.83 -6.23
N GLU A 31 7.66 -0.53 -5.54
CA GLU A 31 8.97 -1.14 -5.80
C GLU A 31 8.96 -2.67 -5.55
N GLY A 32 9.98 -3.32 -6.10
CA GLY A 32 10.17 -4.77 -6.00
C GLY A 32 9.28 -5.59 -6.94
N LEU A 33 9.58 -6.89 -7.00
CA LEU A 33 8.88 -7.88 -7.82
C LEU A 33 7.83 -8.63 -6.99
N PRO A 34 6.70 -9.06 -7.59
CA PRO A 34 5.77 -9.98 -6.94
C PRO A 34 6.50 -11.23 -6.42
N PRO A 35 6.06 -11.80 -5.28
CA PRO A 35 6.66 -13.02 -4.76
C PRO A 35 6.42 -14.19 -5.72
N ASN A 36 7.30 -15.20 -5.65
CA ASN A 36 7.09 -16.45 -6.35
C ASN A 36 5.83 -17.15 -5.80
N LEU A 37 4.83 -17.39 -6.66
CA LEU A 37 3.57 -18.01 -6.26
C LEU A 37 3.67 -19.53 -6.04
N MET A 38 4.71 -20.18 -6.58
CA MET A 38 4.96 -21.61 -6.36
C MET A 38 5.52 -21.90 -4.96
N ALA A 39 6.16 -20.91 -4.34
CA ALA A 39 6.72 -20.98 -2.99
C ALA A 39 6.38 -19.68 -2.26
N PRO A 40 5.11 -19.48 -1.87
CA PRO A 40 4.69 -18.23 -1.26
C PRO A 40 5.39 -18.07 0.10
N PRO A 41 5.82 -16.84 0.44
CA PRO A 41 6.38 -16.58 1.76
C PRO A 41 5.33 -16.82 2.85
N SER A 42 5.79 -17.22 4.04
CA SER A 42 4.94 -17.31 5.22
C SER A 42 4.39 -15.94 5.61
N GLY A 43 3.16 -15.90 6.13
CA GLY A 43 2.51 -14.68 6.58
C GLY A 43 2.04 -13.76 5.46
N CYS A 44 2.36 -12.46 5.57
CA CYS A 44 1.92 -11.45 4.62
C CYS A 44 2.70 -11.55 3.30
N ARG A 45 2.02 -12.01 2.24
CA ARG A 45 2.59 -12.10 0.88
C ARG A 45 3.12 -10.78 0.32
N PHE A 46 2.62 -9.64 0.82
CA PHE A 46 3.06 -8.32 0.41
C PHE A 46 4.27 -7.80 1.20
N LYS A 47 4.70 -8.48 2.28
CA LYS A 47 5.83 -8.06 3.12
C LYS A 47 7.06 -7.60 2.32
N PRO A 48 7.53 -8.33 1.27
CA PRO A 48 8.75 -7.94 0.53
C PRO A 48 8.66 -6.60 -0.21
N ARG A 49 7.45 -6.08 -0.42
CA ARG A 49 7.18 -4.83 -1.17
C ARG A 49 6.45 -3.78 -0.34
N CYS A 50 6.18 -4.09 0.93
CA CYS A 50 5.39 -3.23 1.79
C CYS A 50 6.31 -2.15 2.40
N PRO A 51 6.04 -0.85 2.20
CA PRO A 51 6.82 0.22 2.85
C PRO A 51 6.60 0.28 4.37
N MET A 52 5.62 -0.48 4.88
CA MET A 52 5.30 -0.63 6.30
C MET A 52 5.60 -2.05 6.79
N ALA A 53 6.50 -2.78 6.14
CA ALA A 53 6.88 -4.13 6.54
C ALA A 53 7.52 -4.13 7.94
N ALA A 54 7.15 -5.11 8.76
CA ALA A 54 7.75 -5.38 10.07
C ALA A 54 7.77 -6.89 10.33
N ASP A 55 8.48 -7.32 11.37
CA ASP A 55 8.63 -8.75 11.71
C ASP A 55 7.29 -9.44 12.00
N THR A 56 6.32 -8.71 12.57
CA THR A 56 4.96 -9.24 12.78
C THR A 56 4.31 -9.73 11.49
N CYS A 57 4.72 -9.22 10.33
CA CYS A 57 4.19 -9.60 9.02
C CYS A 57 4.67 -10.98 8.55
N ASP A 58 5.58 -11.66 9.25
CA ASP A 58 5.92 -13.07 9.01
C ASP A 58 4.77 -14.02 9.39
N SER A 59 3.82 -13.51 10.18
CA SER A 59 2.53 -14.15 10.45
C SER A 59 1.42 -13.55 9.58
N SER A 60 0.33 -14.31 9.38
CA SER A 60 -0.81 -13.84 8.60
C SER A 60 -1.75 -13.01 9.49
N PRO A 61 -2.05 -11.75 9.13
CA PRO A 61 -3.02 -10.96 9.86
C PRO A 61 -4.44 -11.50 9.66
N GLU A 62 -5.27 -11.36 10.67
CA GLU A 62 -6.70 -11.66 10.57
C GLU A 62 -7.41 -10.72 9.59
N LEU A 63 -8.39 -11.27 8.87
CA LEU A 63 -9.27 -10.48 8.02
C LEU A 63 -10.29 -9.74 8.89
N LYS A 64 -10.20 -8.40 8.93
CA LYS A 64 -11.09 -7.54 9.74
C LYS A 64 -11.83 -6.54 8.88
N GLU A 65 -13.09 -6.28 9.23
CA GLU A 65 -13.87 -5.17 8.64
C GLU A 65 -13.27 -3.83 9.11
N ARG A 66 -13.06 -2.91 8.16
CA ARG A 66 -12.43 -1.60 8.41
C ARG A 66 -13.38 -0.43 8.33
N SER A 67 -14.57 -0.64 7.79
CA SER A 67 -15.60 0.38 7.71
C SER A 67 -16.94 -0.27 7.99
N LYS A 68 -17.48 -0.01 9.19
CA LYS A 68 -18.75 -0.57 9.66
C LYS A 68 -19.83 -0.38 8.60
N GLY A 69 -20.44 -1.47 8.17
CA GLY A 69 -21.58 -1.47 7.25
C GLY A 69 -21.23 -1.18 5.79
N LYS A 70 -19.93 -1.12 5.44
CA LYS A 70 -19.48 -0.96 4.04
C LYS A 70 -18.88 -2.25 3.47
N ASN A 71 -18.93 -3.38 4.19
CA ASN A 71 -18.37 -4.68 3.78
C ASN A 71 -16.93 -4.58 3.24
N HIS A 72 -16.13 -3.70 3.84
CA HIS A 72 -14.75 -3.45 3.42
C HIS A 72 -13.79 -4.15 4.38
N PHE A 73 -13.16 -5.21 3.92
CA PHE A 73 -12.29 -6.07 4.73
C PHE A 73 -10.82 -5.86 4.39
N THR A 74 -9.96 -6.01 5.40
CA THR A 74 -8.51 -5.92 5.22
C THR A 74 -7.77 -6.80 6.23
N ALA A 75 -6.89 -7.64 5.70
CA ALA A 75 -5.91 -8.40 6.46
C ALA A 75 -4.58 -7.63 6.48
N CYS A 76 -4.37 -6.82 7.51
CA CYS A 76 -3.14 -6.04 7.71
C CYS A 76 -3.00 -5.69 9.20
N PHE A 77 -1.80 -5.85 9.76
CA PHE A 77 -1.49 -5.44 11.13
C PHE A 77 -1.50 -3.92 11.31
N TYR A 78 -1.13 -3.17 10.27
CA TYR A 78 -1.02 -1.72 10.28
C TYR A 78 -2.13 -1.04 9.47
N SER A 79 -3.32 -1.63 9.41
CA SER A 79 -4.42 -1.12 8.59
C SER A 79 -4.81 0.32 8.91
N ASP A 80 -4.82 0.67 10.19
CA ASP A 80 -5.31 1.96 10.66
C ASP A 80 -4.27 3.04 10.36
N ASP A 81 -2.99 2.71 10.54
CA ASP A 81 -1.88 3.57 10.14
C ASP A 81 -1.80 3.71 8.62
N ALA A 82 -2.02 2.63 7.87
CA ALA A 82 -2.07 2.66 6.41
C ALA A 82 -3.24 3.53 5.93
N ASN A 83 -4.41 3.45 6.57
CA ASN A 83 -5.55 4.30 6.27
C ASN A 83 -5.25 5.79 6.55
N LYS A 84 -4.69 6.09 7.73
CA LYS A 84 -4.34 7.46 8.15
C LYS A 84 -3.26 8.09 7.28
N LYS A 85 -2.16 7.38 7.04
CA LYS A 85 -1.05 7.86 6.21
C LYS A 85 -1.44 7.87 4.73
N GLY A 86 -2.27 6.91 4.34
CA GLY A 86 -2.74 6.73 2.97
C GLY A 86 -1.59 6.78 2.00
N ALA A 87 -1.72 7.67 1.04
CA ALA A 87 -0.83 7.82 -0.09
C ALA A 87 0.61 8.22 0.30
N SER A 88 0.82 8.81 1.47
CA SER A 88 2.14 9.25 1.97
C SER A 88 3.08 8.09 2.33
N ILE A 89 2.59 6.86 2.45
CA ILE A 89 3.46 5.69 2.71
C ILE A 89 4.37 5.35 1.52
N TYR A 90 4.05 5.87 0.33
CA TYR A 90 4.85 5.75 -0.89
C TYR A 90 5.46 7.11 -1.22
N VAL A 91 6.38 7.59 -0.39
CA VAL A 91 7.16 8.80 -0.71
C VAL A 91 8.05 8.46 -1.89
N SER A 92 7.85 9.15 -3.02
CA SER A 92 8.78 9.06 -4.14
C SER A 92 9.98 9.95 -3.82
N ASP A 93 11.20 9.45 -4.01
CA ASP A 93 12.50 10.05 -3.61
C ASP A 93 12.81 11.48 -4.10
N LYS A 94 11.86 12.26 -4.63
CA LYS A 94 12.09 13.61 -5.16
C LYS A 94 11.44 14.78 -4.42
N ASP A 95 10.76 14.55 -3.29
CA ASP A 95 10.48 15.65 -2.35
C ASP A 95 11.78 16.15 -1.65
N LYS A 96 12.94 15.55 -1.94
CA LYS A 96 14.27 16.03 -1.52
C LYS A 96 14.99 16.91 -2.55
N PHE A 97 14.40 17.22 -3.71
CA PHE A 97 15.06 18.04 -4.72
C PHE A 97 14.10 19.00 -5.44
N GLN A 98 13.47 19.88 -4.68
CA GLN A 98 12.94 21.15 -5.20
C GLN A 98 13.02 22.26 -4.13
N THR A 99 14.24 22.61 -3.75
CA THR A 99 14.61 23.92 -3.17
C THR A 99 16.10 24.13 -3.47
N ASN A 100 16.39 24.57 -4.70
CA ASN A 100 17.31 25.68 -4.98
C ASN A 100 17.12 26.11 -6.43
#